data_AF-A0A9W5Q4E5-F1
#
_entry.id   AF-A0A9W5Q4E5-F1
#
_cell.length_a   1.000
_cell.length_b   1.000
_cell.length_c   1.000
_cell.angle_alpha   90.00
_cell.angle_beta   90.00
_cell.angle_gamma   90.00
#
_symmetry.space_group_name_H-M   'P 1'
#
loop_
_entity.id
_entity.type
_entity.pdbx_description
1 polymer ?
#
loop_
_entity_poly.entity_id
_entity_poly.type
_entity_poly.pdbx_seq_one_letter_code
_entity_poly.pdbx_strand_id
1 'polypeptide(L)'
;MWREKISNISKIREKRNRKLNLPINERELSKFRKSVVEKFGEDVLPQQYYEFLQTVNGIEFNGLIIYGIDQSFLDFKPINEVDSFFDANEIWESIKDEDELIFFGDSDIAWYCYNVSKKKFVELDKPSGEQMEIFCDFDTMLKSALSVALS
;
A
#
# COMPACT_ATOMS: atom_id res chain seq x y z
N MET A 1 11.25 12.47 -4.31
CA MET A 1 10.17 12.12 -3.34
C MET A 1 9.24 11.09 -3.97
N TRP A 2 8.45 10.31 -3.22
CA TRP A 2 7.58 9.29 -3.84
C TRP A 2 6.50 9.91 -4.76
N ARG A 3 6.02 11.12 -4.46
CA ARG A 3 5.05 11.86 -5.30
C ARG A 3 5.54 12.12 -6.72
N GLU A 4 6.84 12.44 -6.89
CA GLU A 4 7.45 12.61 -8.22
C GLU A 4 7.45 11.30 -9.01
N LYS A 5 7.62 10.17 -8.33
CA LYS A 5 7.56 8.84 -8.94
C LYS A 5 6.14 8.50 -9.39
N ILE A 6 5.12 8.82 -8.59
CA ILE A 6 3.71 8.71 -9.00
C ILE A 6 3.42 9.58 -10.23
N SER A 7 3.92 10.82 -10.27
CA SER A 7 3.79 11.68 -11.45
C SER A 7 4.45 11.07 -12.69
N ASN A 8 5.64 10.46 -12.54
CA ASN A 8 6.31 9.76 -13.63
C ASN A 8 5.49 8.55 -14.11
N ILE A 9 4.93 7.75 -13.20
CA ILE A 9 4.06 6.63 -13.55
C ILE A 9 2.80 7.12 -14.28
N SER A 10 2.17 8.20 -13.84
CA SER A 10 1.02 8.80 -14.55
C SER A 10 1.37 9.13 -15.99
N LYS A 11 2.50 9.82 -16.22
CA LYS A 11 2.98 10.16 -17.58
C LYS A 11 3.25 8.92 -18.43
N ILE A 12 3.80 7.85 -17.85
CA ILE A 12 4.05 6.59 -18.56
C ILE A 12 2.71 5.93 -18.94
N ARG A 13 1.72 5.91 -18.03
CA ARG A 13 0.39 5.34 -18.28
C ARG A 13 -0.41 6.16 -19.31
N GLU A 14 -0.33 7.48 -19.25
CA GLU A 14 -1.01 8.39 -20.18
C GLU A 14 -0.56 8.19 -21.64
N LYS A 15 0.74 7.93 -21.87
CA LYS A 15 1.25 7.56 -23.20
C LYS A 15 0.58 6.30 -23.79
N ARG A 16 -0.04 5.49 -22.94
CA ARG A 16 -0.78 4.26 -23.31
C ARG A 16 -2.30 4.43 -23.15
N ASN A 17 -2.79 5.67 -23.03
CA ASN A 17 -4.20 6.00 -22.74
C ASN A 17 -4.75 5.34 -21.46
N ARG A 18 -3.88 5.04 -20.49
CA ARG A 18 -4.26 4.53 -19.17
C ARG A 18 -4.14 5.64 -18.13
N LYS A 19 -4.96 5.59 -17.09
CA LYS A 19 -4.94 6.55 -15.98
C LYS A 19 -4.64 5.84 -14.66
N LEU A 20 -4.19 6.59 -13.67
CA LEU A 20 -4.13 6.13 -12.28
C LEU A 20 -5.51 6.16 -11.65
N ASN A 21 -5.66 5.47 -10.51
CA ASN A 21 -6.84 5.59 -9.68
C ASN A 21 -6.98 7.01 -9.15
N LEU A 22 -8.22 7.45 -8.95
CA LEU A 22 -8.48 8.75 -8.35
C LEU A 22 -8.10 8.73 -6.86
N PRO A 23 -7.73 9.90 -6.31
CA PRO A 23 -7.67 10.11 -4.86
C PRO A 23 -8.93 9.64 -4.13
N ILE A 24 -8.77 9.08 -2.94
CA ILE A 24 -9.91 8.90 -2.03
C ILE A 24 -10.35 10.25 -1.44
N ASN A 25 -11.64 10.43 -1.26
CA ASN A 25 -12.20 11.62 -0.60
C ASN A 25 -12.29 11.43 0.93
N GLU A 26 -12.49 12.53 1.67
CA GLU A 26 -12.56 12.50 3.15
C GLU A 26 -13.66 11.57 3.71
N ARG A 27 -14.80 11.44 3.01
CA ARG A 27 -15.87 10.55 3.43
C ARG A 27 -15.46 9.08 3.30
N GLU A 28 -14.85 8.71 2.18
CA GLU A 28 -14.32 7.36 1.94
C GLU A 28 -13.20 7.04 2.94
N LEU A 29 -12.27 7.98 3.13
CA LEU A 29 -11.17 7.86 4.08
C LEU A 29 -11.69 7.69 5.53
N SER A 30 -12.69 8.45 5.93
CA SER A 30 -13.28 8.36 7.27
C SER A 30 -13.94 6.99 7.53
N LYS A 31 -14.66 6.43 6.54
CA LYS A 31 -15.19 5.06 6.63
C LYS A 31 -14.06 4.04 6.79
N PHE A 32 -13.02 4.15 5.97
CA PHE A 32 -11.87 3.25 6.02
C PHE A 32 -11.15 3.32 7.38
N ARG A 33 -10.82 4.53 7.86
CA ARG A 33 -10.20 4.74 9.19
C ARG A 33 -11.03 4.15 10.31
N LYS A 34 -12.35 4.31 10.26
CA LYS A 34 -13.25 3.70 11.25
C LYS A 34 -13.12 2.18 11.27
N SER A 35 -13.09 1.54 10.10
CA SER A 35 -12.91 0.08 10.02
C SER A 35 -11.52 -0.40 10.42
N VAL A 36 -10.47 0.43 10.24
CA VAL A 36 -9.14 0.15 10.79
C VAL A 36 -9.21 0.11 12.33
N VAL A 37 -9.80 1.14 12.94
CA VAL A 37 -9.98 1.18 14.41
C VAL A 37 -10.86 0.03 14.91
N GLU A 38 -11.92 -0.33 14.19
CA GLU A 38 -12.77 -1.47 14.54
C GLU A 38 -12.01 -2.81 14.47
N LYS A 39 -11.09 -2.99 13.51
CA LYS A 39 -10.31 -4.22 13.35
C LYS A 39 -9.14 -4.32 14.33
N PHE A 40 -8.40 -3.22 14.54
CA PHE A 40 -7.15 -3.22 15.31
C PHE A 40 -7.28 -2.60 16.72
N GLY A 41 -8.42 -2.02 17.05
CA GLY A 41 -8.66 -1.32 18.33
C GLY A 41 -8.14 0.12 18.38
N GLU A 42 -7.23 0.50 17.47
CA GLU A 42 -6.68 1.85 17.34
C GLU A 42 -6.35 2.19 15.87
N ASP A 43 -6.04 3.47 15.59
CA ASP A 43 -5.57 3.89 14.26
C ASP A 43 -4.09 3.55 14.11
N VAL A 44 -3.82 2.31 13.70
CA VAL A 44 -2.47 1.74 13.55
C VAL A 44 -1.74 2.19 12.28
N LEU A 45 -2.42 2.84 11.33
CA LEU A 45 -1.82 3.18 10.04
C LEU A 45 -1.09 4.53 10.09
N PRO A 46 0.08 4.63 9.42
CA PRO A 46 0.83 5.88 9.36
C PRO A 46 0.08 6.95 8.56
N GLN A 47 0.19 8.22 8.98
CA GLN A 47 -0.41 9.34 8.27
C GLN A 47 0.03 9.40 6.79
N GLN A 48 1.26 9.00 6.51
CA GLN A 48 1.83 8.91 5.17
C GLN A 48 1.06 7.96 4.24
N TYR A 49 0.47 6.87 4.76
CA TYR A 49 -0.34 5.98 3.95
C TYR A 49 -1.67 6.63 3.56
N TYR A 50 -2.28 7.39 4.49
CA TYR A 50 -3.47 8.19 4.16
C TYR A 50 -3.17 9.24 3.09
N GLU A 51 -2.03 9.93 3.19
CA GLU A 51 -1.59 10.87 2.15
C GLU A 51 -1.38 10.20 0.80
N PHE A 52 -0.86 8.96 0.79
CA PHE A 52 -0.75 8.16 -0.42
C PHE A 52 -2.13 7.88 -1.03
N LEU A 53 -3.08 7.38 -0.25
CA LEU A 53 -4.44 7.08 -0.73
C LEU A 53 -5.18 8.33 -1.23
N GLN A 54 -4.96 9.48 -0.58
CA GLN A 54 -5.47 10.80 -1.00
C GLN A 54 -4.71 11.40 -2.20
N THR A 55 -3.63 10.75 -2.64
CA THR A 55 -2.94 11.10 -3.89
C THR A 55 -3.32 10.13 -5.01
N VAL A 56 -3.44 8.85 -4.70
CA VAL A 56 -3.82 7.77 -5.61
C VAL A 56 -4.35 6.58 -4.80
N ASN A 57 -5.58 6.14 -5.04
CA ASN A 57 -6.17 5.00 -4.33
C ASN A 57 -5.62 3.66 -4.83
N GLY A 58 -4.44 3.29 -4.33
CA GLY A 58 -3.71 2.09 -4.74
C GLY A 58 -3.10 2.21 -6.14
N ILE A 59 -2.02 1.47 -6.36
CA ILE A 59 -1.34 1.45 -7.65
C ILE A 59 -0.78 0.06 -7.94
N GLU A 60 -0.92 -0.39 -9.18
CA GLU A 60 -0.25 -1.57 -9.73
C GLU A 60 0.66 -1.10 -10.88
N PHE A 61 1.96 -1.35 -10.81
CA PHE A 61 2.89 -0.90 -11.85
C PHE A 61 4.11 -1.81 -11.91
N ASN A 62 4.31 -2.48 -13.05
CA ASN A 62 5.45 -3.36 -13.30
C ASN A 62 5.65 -4.39 -12.18
N GLY A 63 4.58 -5.09 -11.79
CA GLY A 63 4.61 -6.11 -10.74
C GLY A 63 4.55 -5.56 -9.31
N LEU A 64 4.80 -4.26 -9.08
CA LEU A 64 4.58 -3.64 -7.77
C LEU A 64 3.11 -3.30 -7.58
N ILE A 65 2.56 -3.70 -6.43
CA ILE A 65 1.22 -3.36 -5.96
C ILE A 65 1.38 -2.62 -4.63
N ILE A 66 0.85 -1.40 -4.53
CA ILE A 66 0.60 -0.72 -3.25
C ILE A 66 -0.91 -0.64 -3.09
N TYR A 67 -1.41 -1.12 -1.95
CA TYR A 67 -2.83 -1.39 -1.79
C TYR A 67 -3.67 -0.11 -1.77
N GLY A 68 -4.89 -0.24 -2.31
CA GLY A 68 -5.95 0.75 -2.15
C GLY A 68 -6.84 0.43 -0.95
N ILE A 69 -7.90 1.22 -0.76
CA ILE A 69 -8.97 0.85 0.17
C ILE A 69 -9.99 -0.06 -0.52
N ASP A 70 -10.61 -0.93 0.27
CA ASP A 70 -11.58 -1.92 -0.18
C ASP A 70 -12.82 -1.27 -0.83
N GLN A 71 -13.37 -1.95 -1.85
CA GLN A 71 -14.46 -1.42 -2.66
C GLN A 71 -15.71 -1.04 -1.85
N SER A 72 -15.93 -1.67 -0.69
CA SER A 72 -17.03 -1.38 0.23
C SER A 72 -16.98 0.04 0.81
N PHE A 73 -15.80 0.66 0.85
CA PHE A 73 -15.62 2.03 1.34
C PHE A 73 -15.76 3.09 0.25
N LEU A 74 -15.56 2.70 -1.01
CA LEU A 74 -15.57 3.59 -2.16
C LEU A 74 -17.00 3.89 -2.62
N ASP A 75 -17.22 5.15 -2.99
CA ASP A 75 -18.52 5.56 -3.54
C ASP A 75 -18.68 5.14 -5.01
N PHE A 76 -17.57 4.87 -5.70
CA PHE A 76 -17.53 4.41 -7.09
C PHE A 76 -16.47 3.32 -7.30
N LYS A 77 -16.59 2.53 -8.38
CA LYS A 77 -15.57 1.56 -8.76
C LYS A 77 -14.27 2.29 -9.19
N PRO A 78 -13.08 1.84 -8.76
CA PRO A 78 -11.82 2.46 -9.17
C PRO A 78 -11.57 2.26 -10.68
N ILE A 79 -10.74 3.13 -11.24
CA ILE A 79 -10.38 3.10 -12.68
C ILE A 79 -9.63 1.81 -13.02
N ASN A 80 -8.78 1.35 -12.10
CA ASN A 80 -8.00 0.12 -12.18
C ASN A 80 -8.32 -0.71 -10.94
N GLU A 81 -8.52 -2.00 -11.12
CA GLU A 81 -8.56 -2.96 -10.02
C GLU A 81 -7.13 -3.09 -9.46
N VAL A 82 -7.01 -2.90 -8.15
CA VAL A 82 -5.78 -3.00 -7.37
C VAL A 82 -6.18 -3.69 -6.08
N ASP A 83 -5.31 -4.57 -5.59
CA ASP A 83 -5.57 -5.26 -4.32
C ASP A 83 -5.82 -4.25 -3.19
N SER A 84 -6.80 -4.57 -2.37
CA SER A 84 -7.22 -3.71 -1.27
C SER A 84 -6.60 -4.11 0.05
N PHE A 85 -6.53 -3.13 0.94
CA PHE A 85 -5.81 -3.25 2.19
C PHE A 85 -6.33 -4.39 3.08
N PHE A 86 -7.64 -4.50 3.33
CA PHE A 86 -8.13 -5.57 4.21
C PHE A 86 -8.03 -6.94 3.56
N ASP A 87 -8.45 -7.05 2.29
CA ASP A 87 -8.38 -8.32 1.53
C ASP A 87 -6.93 -8.85 1.48
N ALA A 88 -5.95 -8.01 1.14
CA ALA A 88 -4.56 -8.42 1.12
C ALA A 88 -4.03 -8.82 2.51
N ASN A 89 -4.39 -8.07 3.56
CA ASN A 89 -3.95 -8.39 4.92
C ASN A 89 -4.58 -9.67 5.50
N GLU A 90 -5.73 -10.11 4.97
CA GLU A 90 -6.35 -11.40 5.26
C GLU A 90 -5.63 -12.53 4.51
N ILE A 91 -5.31 -12.33 3.22
CA ILE A 91 -4.53 -13.29 2.42
C ILE A 91 -3.17 -13.58 3.08
N TRP A 92 -2.45 -12.53 3.49
CA TRP A 92 -1.12 -12.67 4.09
C TRP A 92 -1.14 -12.94 5.59
N GLU A 93 -2.30 -13.18 6.20
CA GLU A 93 -2.41 -13.45 7.64
C GLU A 93 -1.58 -14.66 8.07
N SER A 94 -1.53 -15.70 7.22
CA SER A 94 -0.74 -16.91 7.46
C SER A 94 0.78 -16.72 7.48
N ILE A 95 1.27 -15.56 7.05
CA ILE A 95 2.71 -15.22 7.02
C ILE A 95 3.14 -14.53 8.32
N LYS A 96 2.17 -14.08 9.10
CA LYS A 96 2.36 -13.46 10.41
C LYS A 96 2.67 -14.57 11.41
N ASP A 97 3.91 -15.06 11.44
CA ASP A 97 4.38 -16.04 12.42
C ASP A 97 4.34 -15.42 13.85
N GLU A 98 5.49 -15.16 14.46
CA GLU A 98 5.55 -14.51 15.79
C GLU A 98 5.34 -12.99 15.71
N ASP A 99 5.58 -12.40 14.54
CA ASP A 99 5.48 -10.96 14.32
C ASP A 99 4.11 -10.57 13.76
N GLU A 100 3.46 -9.60 14.40
CA GLU A 100 2.26 -8.97 13.87
C GLU A 100 2.64 -8.01 12.73
N LEU A 101 2.36 -8.43 11.49
CA LEU A 101 2.65 -7.66 10.27
C LEU A 101 1.39 -7.02 9.69
N ILE A 102 1.51 -5.78 9.26
CA ILE A 102 0.52 -5.06 8.46
C ILE A 102 1.11 -4.83 7.07
N PHE A 103 0.47 -5.38 6.04
CA PHE A 103 0.93 -5.30 4.66
C PHE A 103 0.35 -4.07 3.97
N PHE A 104 1.20 -3.32 3.27
CA PHE A 104 0.81 -2.12 2.49
C PHE A 104 0.96 -2.31 0.99
N GLY A 105 1.67 -3.35 0.60
CA GLY A 105 1.90 -3.68 -0.79
C GLY A 105 2.75 -4.94 -0.92
N ASP A 106 2.83 -5.44 -2.13
CA ASP A 106 3.71 -6.52 -2.50
C ASP A 106 4.17 -6.39 -3.94
N SER A 107 5.14 -7.21 -4.29
CA SER A 107 5.62 -7.38 -5.66
C SER A 107 5.77 -8.87 -5.95
N ASP A 108 6.30 -9.17 -7.13
CA ASP A 108 6.61 -10.54 -7.53
C ASP A 108 7.55 -11.25 -6.54
N ILE A 109 8.43 -10.50 -5.85
CA ILE A 109 9.50 -11.05 -5.00
C ILE A 109 9.56 -10.49 -3.58
N ALA A 110 8.70 -9.54 -3.21
CA ALA A 110 8.78 -8.91 -1.90
C ALA A 110 7.43 -8.45 -1.33
N TRP A 111 7.32 -8.44 -0.02
CA TRP A 111 6.25 -7.77 0.73
C TRP A 111 6.75 -6.49 1.39
N TYR A 112 5.90 -5.48 1.44
CA TYR A 112 6.16 -4.19 2.08
C TYR A 112 5.25 -4.02 3.29
N CYS A 113 5.82 -4.13 4.48
CA CYS A 113 5.07 -4.29 5.72
C CYS A 113 5.45 -3.26 6.78
N TYR A 114 4.56 -3.06 7.74
CA TYR A 114 4.89 -2.55 9.06
C TYR A 114 4.89 -3.71 10.05
N ASN A 115 5.99 -3.86 10.78
CA ASN A 115 6.10 -4.80 11.88
C ASN A 115 5.69 -4.10 13.18
N VAL A 116 4.55 -4.48 13.74
CA VAL A 116 3.95 -3.86 14.93
C VAL A 116 4.82 -4.13 16.16
N SER A 117 5.30 -5.37 16.32
CA SER A 117 6.17 -5.78 17.43
C SER A 117 7.46 -4.96 17.51
N LYS A 118 8.10 -4.73 16.35
CA LYS A 118 9.40 -4.04 16.23
C LYS A 118 9.27 -2.54 15.95
N LYS A 119 8.05 -2.05 15.66
CA LYS A 119 7.72 -0.66 15.30
C LYS A 119 8.55 -0.12 14.14
N LYS A 120 8.66 -0.90 13.07
CA LYS A 120 9.48 -0.56 11.88
C LYS A 120 8.79 -0.97 10.59
N PHE A 121 9.04 -0.20 9.54
CA PHE A 121 8.69 -0.59 8.18
C PHE A 121 9.78 -1.51 7.64
N VAL A 122 9.39 -2.56 6.94
CA VAL A 122 10.29 -3.61 6.45
C VAL A 122 9.90 -4.06 5.05
N GLU A 123 10.91 -4.41 4.27
CA GLU A 123 10.75 -5.22 3.06
C GLU A 123 11.14 -6.66 3.40
N LEU A 124 10.27 -7.60 3.04
CA LEU A 124 10.47 -9.03 3.27
C LEU A 124 10.53 -9.75 1.93
N ASP A 125 11.41 -10.74 1.79
CA ASP A 125 11.46 -11.63 0.64
C ASP A 125 10.18 -12.47 0.55
N LYS A 126 9.64 -12.60 -0.66
CA LYS A 126 8.50 -13.46 -0.98
C LYS A 126 9.01 -14.67 -1.77
N PRO A 127 8.78 -15.92 -1.28
CA PRO A 127 7.84 -16.28 -0.22
C PRO A 127 8.47 -16.50 1.16
N SER A 128 9.79 -16.30 1.35
CA SER A 128 10.46 -16.79 2.56
C SER A 128 10.13 -16.03 3.85
N GLY A 129 9.70 -14.77 3.73
CA GLY A 129 9.50 -13.86 4.86
C GLY A 129 10.81 -13.31 5.44
N GLU A 130 11.96 -13.61 4.82
CA GLU A 130 13.26 -13.10 5.28
C GLU A 130 13.32 -11.58 5.13
N GLN A 131 13.74 -10.90 6.19
CA GLN A 131 13.85 -9.43 6.17
C GLN A 131 14.99 -8.99 5.24
N MET A 132 14.65 -8.24 4.19
CA MET A 132 15.60 -7.71 3.21
C MET A 132 16.08 -6.30 3.59
N GLU A 133 15.14 -5.40 3.91
CA GLU A 133 15.43 -4.00 4.21
C GLU A 133 14.54 -3.47 5.36
N ILE A 134 15.03 -2.43 6.06
CA ILE A 134 14.32 -1.73 7.13
C ILE A 134 14.24 -0.24 6.75
N PHE A 135 13.06 0.36 6.92
CA PHE A 135 12.83 1.77 6.68
C PHE A 135 12.40 2.50 7.95
N CYS A 136 12.73 3.79 8.03
CA CYS A 136 12.36 4.65 9.15
C CYS A 136 10.87 5.05 9.13
N ASP A 137 10.27 5.08 7.95
CA ASP A 137 8.88 5.48 7.74
C ASP A 137 8.32 4.89 6.42
N PHE A 138 7.00 4.99 6.29
CA PHE A 138 6.26 4.54 5.11
C PHE A 138 6.71 5.26 3.82
N ASP A 139 6.99 6.56 3.89
CA ASP A 139 7.39 7.37 2.73
C ASP A 139 8.69 6.86 2.10
N THR A 140 9.65 6.45 2.94
CA THR A 140 10.94 5.92 2.53
C THR A 140 10.78 4.52 1.92
N MET A 141 9.97 3.67 2.54
CA MET A 141 9.62 2.34 2.00
C MET A 141 8.93 2.47 0.63
N LEU A 142 7.89 3.30 0.53
CA LEU A 142 7.16 3.56 -0.71
C LEU A 142 8.07 4.12 -1.81
N LYS A 143 8.96 5.05 -1.45
CA LYS A 143 9.96 5.58 -2.39
C LYS A 143 10.91 4.48 -2.89
N SER A 144 11.34 3.57 -2.02
CA SER A 144 12.22 2.45 -2.40
C SER A 144 11.50 1.53 -3.39
N ALA A 145 10.32 1.03 -3.01
CA ALA A 145 9.48 0.17 -3.84
C ALA A 145 9.21 0.77 -5.24
N LEU A 146 8.78 2.03 -5.29
CA LEU A 146 8.53 2.73 -6.55
C LEU A 146 9.82 3.00 -7.36
N SER A 147 11.00 3.00 -6.74
CA SER A 147 12.27 3.10 -7.46
C SER A 147 12.57 1.82 -8.21
N VAL A 148 12.39 0.67 -7.55
CA VAL A 148 12.57 -0.65 -8.15
C VAL A 148 11.57 -0.87 -9.29
N ALA A 149 10.31 -0.50 -9.11
CA ALA A 149 9.31 -0.64 -10.16
C ALA A 149 9.55 0.26 -11.40
N LEU A 150 10.29 1.37 -11.23
CA LEU A 150 10.60 2.33 -12.29
C LEU A 150 11.97 2.14 -12.95
N SER A 151 12.82 1.26 -12.42
CA SER A 151 14.13 0.94 -13.02
C SER A 151 13.98 0.07 -14.25
#